data_AF-A0A842LK14-F1
#
_entry.id   AF-A0A842LK14-F1
#
_cell.length_a   1.000
_cell.length_b   1.000
_cell.length_c   1.000
_cell.angle_alpha   90.00
_cell.angle_beta   90.00
_cell.angle_gamma   90.00
#
_symmetry.space_group_name_H-M   'P 1'
#
loop_
_entity.id
_entity.type
_entity.pdbx_description
1 polymer ?
#
loop_
_entity_poly.entity_id
_entity_poly.type
_entity_poly.pdbx_seq_one_letter_code
_entity_poly.pdbx_strand_id
1 'polypeptide(L)'
;MKRAGLLAGVLVLIFVFSELVSALPRADVDSWTAIGLFVKGQIDIAHTKRTINDPHFVEELTDLVLKKFGRQLDIEIAEHAKNLTPEQRETLKRLLVSDYVPYLYQKSFYPKNAKVLVVKPIKVTSVKTNGKVYDYYYASMSSSIPYPIHWWVQVRVDIDGGSGVDDGGNGYNVNGKNDLFKIVVYYTSSSVQYELHFYDEDHPDPFWDDLYDGYRCDHYPGRDDAYGCEDIESIKVENGVIEFPSTFSGDYDCHGNYCEEPQTYAVDGPNHYSGTRPYSSGVAIYVSNTWNHLMDTIDSNPSMEKVWWYTSWD
;
A
#
# COMPACT_ATOMS: atom_id res chain seq x y z
N MET A 1 -0.37 -36.29 43.48
CA MET A 1 -0.46 -36.24 42.00
C MET A 1 -0.41 -34.78 41.53
N LYS A 2 0.78 -34.20 41.43
CA LYS A 2 1.03 -32.87 40.82
C LYS A 2 2.15 -33.07 39.81
N ARG A 3 1.82 -33.45 38.57
CA ARG A 3 2.75 -33.50 37.41
C ARG A 3 2.08 -33.77 36.06
N ALA A 4 0.75 -33.65 35.96
CA ALA A 4 0.02 -33.84 34.70
C ALA A 4 -0.24 -32.53 33.92
N GLY A 5 -0.13 -31.36 34.55
CA GLY A 5 -0.41 -30.07 33.91
C GLY A 5 0.75 -29.48 33.09
N LEU A 6 1.99 -29.93 33.29
CA LEU A 6 3.14 -29.36 32.59
C LEU A 6 3.38 -29.97 31.20
N LEU A 7 2.98 -31.23 30.99
CA LEU A 7 3.18 -31.92 29.72
C LEU A 7 2.11 -31.54 28.68
N ALA A 8 0.87 -31.24 29.10
CA ALA A 8 -0.17 -30.77 28.19
C ALA A 8 0.12 -29.35 27.66
N GLY A 9 0.70 -28.46 28.49
CA GLY A 9 1.08 -27.11 28.08
C GLY A 9 2.23 -27.08 27.06
N VAL A 10 3.19 -28.00 27.16
CA VAL A 10 4.32 -28.10 26.22
C VAL A 10 3.91 -28.81 24.91
N LEU A 11 3.01 -29.80 24.97
CA LEU A 11 2.51 -30.46 23.75
C LEU A 11 1.59 -29.57 22.93
N VAL A 12 0.74 -28.73 23.54
CA VAL A 12 -0.08 -27.76 22.80
C VAL A 12 0.79 -26.68 22.16
N LEU A 13 1.86 -26.22 22.83
CA LEU A 13 2.80 -25.28 22.22
C LEU A 13 3.62 -25.90 21.08
N ILE A 14 3.97 -27.18 21.13
CA ILE A 14 4.67 -27.83 20.02
C ILE A 14 3.73 -28.05 18.83
N PHE A 15 2.45 -28.38 19.05
CA PHE A 15 1.49 -28.55 17.94
C PHE A 15 1.11 -27.24 17.24
N VAL A 16 1.01 -26.12 17.97
CA VAL A 16 0.77 -24.79 17.35
C VAL A 16 1.97 -24.32 16.49
N PHE A 17 3.19 -24.74 16.82
CA PHE A 17 4.37 -24.42 16.00
C PHE A 17 4.69 -25.47 14.92
N SER A 18 4.18 -26.70 15.02
CA SER A 18 4.45 -27.76 14.02
C SER A 18 3.51 -27.69 12.83
N GLU A 19 2.25 -27.24 13.01
CA GLU A 19 1.32 -27.04 11.89
C GLU A 19 1.69 -25.84 11.01
N LEU A 20 2.57 -24.94 11.49
CA LEU A 20 3.06 -23.80 10.71
C LEU A 20 4.19 -24.17 9.72
N VAL A 21 4.76 -25.39 9.82
CA VAL A 21 5.94 -25.80 9.02
C VAL A 21 5.59 -26.73 7.86
N SER A 22 4.34 -27.15 7.72
CA SER A 22 3.90 -27.91 6.53
C SER A 22 2.43 -27.66 6.18
N ALA A 23 2.05 -26.40 5.97
CA ALA A 23 0.85 -26.12 5.20
C ALA A 23 1.13 -26.38 3.72
N LEU A 24 1.20 -27.67 3.34
CA LEU A 24 0.75 -28.06 2.00
C LEU A 24 -0.72 -27.61 1.91
N PRO A 25 -1.17 -27.02 0.78
CA PRO A 25 -2.55 -26.58 0.65
C PRO A 25 -3.48 -27.75 0.98
N ARG A 26 -4.37 -27.57 1.96
CA ARG A 26 -5.57 -28.42 2.04
C ARG A 26 -6.29 -28.24 0.70
N ALA A 27 -6.77 -29.33 0.11
CA ALA A 27 -7.31 -29.37 -1.25
C ALA A 27 -8.53 -28.46 -1.52
N ASP A 28 -9.02 -27.72 -0.51
CA ASP A 28 -10.26 -26.94 -0.54
C ASP A 28 -10.06 -25.44 -0.24
N VAL A 29 -8.82 -24.92 -0.23
CA VAL A 29 -8.54 -23.49 -0.03
C VAL A 29 -8.07 -22.89 -1.35
N ASP A 30 -8.74 -21.83 -1.82
CA ASP A 30 -8.33 -21.09 -3.02
C ASP A 30 -6.91 -20.51 -2.85
N SER A 31 -6.21 -20.31 -3.97
CA SER A 31 -4.78 -19.96 -3.91
C SER A 31 -4.53 -18.63 -3.21
N TRP A 32 -5.40 -17.64 -3.39
CA TRP A 32 -5.27 -16.32 -2.76
C TRP A 32 -5.48 -16.36 -1.24
N THR A 33 -6.41 -17.18 -0.76
CA THR A 33 -6.56 -17.46 0.67
C THR A 33 -5.32 -18.17 1.23
N ALA A 34 -4.76 -19.14 0.50
CA ALA A 34 -3.54 -19.83 0.93
C ALA A 34 -2.32 -18.89 1.00
N ILE A 35 -2.16 -18.01 0.00
CA ILE A 35 -1.16 -16.94 0.00
C ILE A 35 -1.37 -16.01 1.19
N GLY A 36 -2.61 -15.54 1.40
CA GLY A 36 -2.92 -14.60 2.47
C GLY A 36 -2.65 -15.16 3.87
N LEU A 37 -2.98 -16.44 4.12
CA LEU A 37 -2.64 -17.12 5.38
C LEU A 37 -1.12 -17.27 5.57
N PHE A 38 -0.38 -17.57 4.49
CA PHE A 38 1.07 -17.66 4.55
C PHE A 38 1.72 -16.31 4.88
N VAL A 39 1.32 -15.25 4.20
CA VAL A 39 1.80 -13.87 4.40
C VAL A 39 1.58 -13.43 5.85
N LYS A 40 0.34 -13.58 6.36
CA LYS A 40 0.02 -13.28 7.78
C LYS A 40 0.89 -14.06 8.75
N GLY A 41 1.11 -15.35 8.49
CA GLY A 41 1.99 -16.18 9.31
C GLY A 41 3.45 -15.68 9.31
N GLN A 42 3.98 -15.20 8.18
CA GLN A 42 5.33 -14.62 8.14
C GLN A 42 5.41 -13.30 8.91
N ILE A 43 4.40 -12.45 8.78
CA ILE A 43 4.29 -11.19 9.53
C ILE A 43 4.29 -11.46 11.04
N ASP A 44 3.47 -12.41 11.51
CA ASP A 44 3.39 -12.77 12.94
C ASP A 44 4.74 -13.29 13.48
N ILE A 45 5.45 -14.11 12.69
CA ILE A 45 6.79 -14.60 13.03
C ILE A 45 7.79 -13.45 13.12
N ALA A 46 7.82 -12.57 12.12
CA ALA A 46 8.76 -11.45 12.06
C ALA A 46 8.50 -10.45 13.19
N HIS A 47 7.23 -10.18 13.50
CA HIS A 47 6.84 -9.36 14.64
C HIS A 47 7.32 -9.98 15.96
N THR A 48 7.13 -11.29 16.14
CA THR A 48 7.63 -12.01 17.33
C THR A 48 9.15 -11.97 17.45
N LYS A 49 9.86 -12.03 16.32
CA LYS A 49 11.33 -11.96 16.26
C LYS A 49 11.88 -10.53 16.28
N ARG A 50 11.02 -9.51 16.23
CA ARG A 50 11.39 -8.09 16.11
C ARG A 50 12.21 -7.76 14.86
N THR A 51 11.98 -8.49 13.77
CA THR A 51 12.58 -8.24 12.46
C THR A 51 11.61 -7.55 11.49
N ILE A 52 10.41 -7.22 11.96
CA ILE A 52 9.33 -6.64 11.15
C ILE A 52 9.60 -5.20 10.69
N ASN A 53 10.55 -4.52 11.33
CA ASN A 53 10.96 -3.14 11.03
C ASN A 53 12.12 -3.08 10.03
N ASP A 54 12.53 -4.22 9.45
CA ASP A 54 13.50 -4.24 8.36
C ASP A 54 12.86 -3.55 7.13
N PRO A 55 13.48 -2.50 6.56
CA PRO A 55 12.95 -1.78 5.40
C PRO A 55 12.68 -2.68 4.18
N HIS A 56 13.39 -3.81 4.06
CA HIS A 56 13.23 -4.73 2.93
C HIS A 56 12.29 -5.91 3.25
N PHE A 57 11.71 -5.98 4.46
CA PHE A 57 10.90 -7.13 4.87
C PHE A 57 9.74 -7.41 3.91
N VAL A 58 9.05 -6.36 3.45
CA VAL A 58 7.88 -6.48 2.56
C VAL A 58 8.31 -6.98 1.18
N GLU A 59 9.41 -6.47 0.64
CA GLU A 59 9.99 -6.91 -0.62
C GLU A 59 10.48 -8.37 -0.55
N GLU A 60 11.23 -8.73 0.49
CA GLU A 60 11.69 -10.10 0.71
C GLU A 60 10.53 -11.09 0.87
N LEU A 61 9.44 -10.66 1.53
CA LEU A 61 8.23 -11.46 1.68
C LEU A 61 7.52 -11.65 0.33
N THR A 62 7.45 -10.60 -0.49
CA THR A 62 6.91 -10.65 -1.86
C THR A 62 7.67 -11.67 -2.71
N ASP A 63 9.00 -11.61 -2.71
CA ASP A 63 9.86 -12.57 -3.39
C ASP A 63 9.69 -14.01 -2.88
N LEU A 64 9.52 -14.16 -1.57
CA LEU A 64 9.25 -15.46 -0.96
C LEU A 64 7.91 -16.04 -1.39
N VAL A 65 6.87 -15.21 -1.51
CA VAL A 65 5.55 -15.61 -2.02
C VAL A 65 5.67 -16.03 -3.48
N LEU A 66 6.30 -15.22 -4.34
CA LEU A 66 6.52 -15.55 -5.75
C LEU A 66 7.24 -16.89 -5.91
N LYS A 67 8.31 -17.12 -5.14
CA LYS A 67 9.07 -18.38 -5.17
C LYS A 67 8.26 -19.58 -4.69
N LYS A 68 7.44 -19.41 -3.66
CA LYS A 68 6.71 -20.52 -3.01
C LYS A 68 5.40 -20.88 -3.73
N PHE A 69 4.72 -19.87 -4.27
CA PHE A 69 3.39 -20.00 -4.87
C PHE A 69 3.40 -19.79 -6.38
N GLY A 70 4.58 -19.66 -7.03
CA GLY A 70 4.68 -19.38 -8.46
C GLY A 70 3.84 -20.29 -9.37
N ARG A 71 3.78 -21.60 -9.07
CA ARG A 71 2.96 -22.54 -9.84
C ARG A 71 1.46 -22.33 -9.62
N GLN A 72 1.04 -22.01 -8.41
CA GLN A 72 -0.35 -21.69 -8.09
C GLN A 72 -0.75 -20.39 -8.78
N LEU A 73 0.10 -19.37 -8.70
CA LEU A 73 -0.08 -18.11 -9.41
C LEU A 73 -0.21 -18.31 -10.92
N ASP A 74 0.61 -19.19 -11.53
CA ASP A 74 0.47 -19.52 -12.96
C ASP A 74 -0.90 -20.11 -13.32
N ILE A 75 -1.50 -20.89 -12.41
CA ILE A 75 -2.84 -21.46 -12.59
C ILE A 75 -3.89 -20.37 -12.43
N GLU A 76 -3.75 -19.51 -11.42
CA GLU A 76 -4.68 -18.42 -11.12
C GLU A 76 -4.76 -17.39 -12.26
N ILE A 77 -3.62 -17.02 -12.86
CA ILE A 77 -3.60 -16.05 -13.96
C ILE A 77 -3.86 -16.69 -15.33
N ALA A 78 -4.01 -18.01 -15.43
CA ALA A 78 -3.95 -18.72 -16.72
C ALA A 78 -4.93 -18.20 -17.78
N GLU A 79 -6.13 -17.78 -17.37
CA GLU A 79 -7.15 -17.22 -18.27
C GLU A 79 -6.78 -15.82 -18.79
N HIS A 80 -6.21 -14.98 -17.93
CA HIS A 80 -5.77 -13.61 -18.25
C HIS A 80 -4.40 -13.59 -18.96
N ALA A 81 -3.59 -14.63 -18.76
CA ALA A 81 -2.22 -14.73 -19.24
C ALA A 81 -2.06 -15.46 -20.58
N LYS A 82 -3.15 -15.81 -21.27
CA LYS A 82 -3.13 -16.64 -22.50
C LYS A 82 -2.21 -16.09 -23.59
N ASN A 83 -2.22 -14.78 -23.77
CA ASN A 83 -1.46 -14.08 -24.82
C ASN A 83 -0.12 -13.52 -24.33
N LEU A 84 0.22 -13.72 -23.06
CA LEU A 84 1.46 -13.21 -22.47
C LEU A 84 2.63 -14.14 -22.78
N THR A 85 3.78 -13.56 -23.09
CA THR A 85 5.07 -14.27 -23.09
C THR A 85 5.41 -14.79 -21.69
N PRO A 86 6.33 -15.77 -21.55
CA PRO A 86 6.75 -16.24 -20.23
C PRO A 86 7.26 -15.11 -19.32
N GLU A 87 8.01 -14.16 -19.88
CA GLU A 87 8.50 -12.99 -19.13
C GLU A 87 7.35 -12.10 -18.67
N GLN A 88 6.40 -11.81 -19.56
CA GLN A 88 5.21 -11.04 -19.21
C GLN A 88 4.35 -11.70 -18.12
N ARG A 89 4.32 -13.04 -18.07
CA ARG A 89 3.64 -13.75 -16.99
C ARG A 89 4.32 -13.56 -15.64
N GLU A 90 5.65 -13.58 -15.61
CA GLU A 90 6.40 -13.27 -14.38
C GLU A 90 6.16 -11.83 -13.95
N THR A 91 6.12 -10.88 -14.89
CA THR A 91 5.74 -9.48 -14.60
C THR A 91 4.35 -9.38 -13.99
N LEU A 92 3.33 -10.00 -14.59
CA LEU A 92 1.98 -9.99 -14.04
C LEU A 92 1.90 -10.61 -12.64
N LYS A 93 2.59 -11.74 -12.40
CA LYS A 93 2.65 -12.34 -11.07
C LYS A 93 3.29 -11.40 -10.05
N ARG A 94 4.39 -10.74 -10.43
CA ARG A 94 5.06 -9.77 -9.56
C ARG A 94 4.15 -8.59 -9.27
N LEU A 95 3.47 -8.02 -10.27
CA LEU A 95 2.49 -6.95 -10.08
C LEU A 95 1.45 -7.33 -9.01
N LEU A 96 0.79 -8.47 -9.22
CA LEU A 96 -0.26 -8.93 -8.32
C LEU A 96 0.26 -9.16 -6.88
N VAL A 97 1.36 -9.88 -6.72
CA VAL A 97 1.89 -10.18 -5.38
C VAL A 97 2.45 -8.93 -4.70
N SER A 98 3.03 -8.00 -5.46
CA SER A 98 3.62 -6.76 -4.93
C SER A 98 2.56 -5.79 -4.42
N ASP A 99 1.32 -5.84 -4.90
CA ASP A 99 0.21 -5.11 -4.27
C ASP A 99 -0.35 -5.88 -3.05
N TYR A 100 -0.62 -7.18 -3.21
CA TYR A 100 -1.35 -7.94 -2.20
C TYR A 100 -0.57 -8.13 -0.89
N VAL A 101 0.76 -8.25 -0.95
CA VAL A 101 1.61 -8.44 0.25
C VAL A 101 1.65 -7.17 1.12
N PRO A 102 1.98 -5.97 0.60
CA PRO A 102 1.83 -4.71 1.31
C PRO A 102 0.44 -4.49 1.89
N TYR A 103 -0.63 -4.74 1.12
CA TYR A 103 -2.00 -4.62 1.62
C TYR A 103 -2.21 -5.45 2.91
N LEU A 104 -1.79 -6.71 2.92
CA LEU A 104 -1.87 -7.58 4.09
C LEU A 104 -0.94 -7.15 5.23
N TYR A 105 0.23 -6.60 4.89
CA TYR A 105 1.17 -6.01 5.85
C TYR A 105 0.51 -4.83 6.57
N GLN A 106 0.01 -3.83 5.83
CA GLN A 106 -0.65 -2.65 6.38
C GLN A 106 -1.82 -3.02 7.32
N LYS A 107 -2.68 -3.95 6.90
CA LYS A 107 -3.82 -4.44 7.72
C LYS A 107 -3.41 -5.14 9.00
N SER A 108 -2.19 -5.68 9.08
CA SER A 108 -1.73 -6.40 10.27
C SER A 108 -1.39 -5.47 11.44
N PHE A 109 -1.20 -4.16 11.20
CA PHE A 109 -0.83 -3.19 12.22
C PHE A 109 -1.98 -2.32 12.72
N TYR A 110 -3.21 -2.60 12.27
CA TYR A 110 -4.36 -1.80 12.67
C TYR A 110 -4.53 -1.78 14.20
N PRO A 111 -4.63 -0.59 14.81
CA PRO A 111 -4.74 -0.47 16.25
C PRO A 111 -6.07 -1.05 16.75
N LYS A 112 -5.99 -2.16 17.50
CA LYS A 112 -7.15 -2.94 17.98
C LYS A 112 -8.15 -2.17 18.86
N ASN A 113 -7.73 -1.05 19.46
CA ASN A 113 -8.54 -0.22 20.37
C ASN A 113 -8.69 1.23 19.88
N ALA A 114 -8.48 1.48 18.59
CA ALA A 114 -8.63 2.81 18.04
C ALA A 114 -10.09 3.21 17.87
N LYS A 115 -10.34 4.51 18.03
CA LYS A 115 -11.53 5.15 17.46
C LYS A 115 -11.37 5.20 15.94
N VAL A 116 -12.48 5.06 15.22
CA VAL A 116 -12.50 5.10 13.76
C VAL A 116 -13.35 6.28 13.31
N LEU A 117 -12.79 7.10 12.43
CA LEU A 117 -13.50 8.15 11.71
C LEU A 117 -13.39 7.87 10.21
N VAL A 118 -14.51 7.93 9.49
CA VAL A 118 -14.53 7.80 8.03
C VAL A 118 -14.90 9.15 7.45
N VAL A 119 -14.08 9.67 6.55
CA VAL A 119 -14.28 10.97 5.91
C VAL A 119 -14.30 10.79 4.40
N LYS A 120 -15.30 11.39 3.75
CA LYS A 120 -15.39 11.47 2.29
C LYS A 120 -15.16 12.92 1.87
N PRO A 121 -14.01 13.25 1.27
CA PRO A 121 -13.74 14.63 0.90
C PRO A 121 -14.74 15.14 -0.16
N ILE A 122 -15.14 16.40 -0.04
CA ILE A 122 -16.08 17.05 -0.97
C ILE A 122 -15.36 18.19 -1.66
N LYS A 123 -15.30 18.19 -3.00
CA LYS A 123 -14.71 19.29 -3.76
C LYS A 123 -15.48 20.59 -3.50
N VAL A 124 -14.78 21.61 -3.01
CA VAL A 124 -15.33 22.93 -2.69
C VAL A 124 -15.10 23.91 -3.84
N THR A 125 -13.88 23.97 -4.36
CA THR A 125 -13.53 24.94 -5.41
C THR A 125 -12.27 24.54 -6.18
N SER A 126 -12.03 25.22 -7.29
CA SER A 126 -10.84 25.07 -8.14
C SER A 126 -10.26 26.45 -8.42
N VAL A 127 -8.98 26.66 -8.11
CA VAL A 127 -8.27 27.93 -8.35
C VAL A 127 -7.21 27.71 -9.40
N LYS A 128 -7.17 28.54 -10.44
CA LYS A 128 -6.06 28.57 -11.41
C LYS A 128 -5.12 29.70 -11.08
N THR A 129 -3.86 29.39 -10.78
CA THR A 129 -2.81 30.40 -10.56
C THR A 129 -1.46 29.91 -11.06
N ASN A 130 -0.67 30.79 -11.67
CA ASN A 130 0.64 30.48 -12.25
C ASN A 130 0.64 29.28 -13.22
N GLY A 131 -0.45 29.10 -13.97
CA GLY A 131 -0.61 27.97 -14.90
C GLY A 131 -0.93 26.63 -14.23
N LYS A 132 -1.06 26.56 -12.90
CA LYS A 132 -1.44 25.36 -12.14
C LYS A 132 -2.90 25.42 -11.70
N VAL A 133 -3.55 24.26 -11.59
CA VAL A 133 -4.91 24.09 -11.03
C VAL A 133 -4.79 23.61 -9.58
N TYR A 134 -5.51 24.25 -8.66
CA TYR A 134 -5.59 23.88 -7.24
C TYR A 134 -7.04 23.53 -6.92
N ASP A 135 -7.34 22.24 -6.85
CA ASP A 135 -8.64 21.76 -6.42
C ASP A 135 -8.66 21.61 -4.91
N TYR A 136 -9.56 22.33 -4.24
CA TYR A 136 -9.71 22.35 -2.78
C TYR A 136 -10.90 21.48 -2.40
N TYR A 137 -10.66 20.55 -1.48
CA TYR A 137 -11.67 19.67 -0.91
C TYR A 137 -11.94 20.03 0.54
N TYR A 138 -13.11 19.68 1.06
CA TYR A 138 -13.47 19.78 2.46
C TYR A 138 -13.69 18.39 3.03
N ALA A 139 -13.01 18.11 4.14
CA ALA A 139 -13.09 16.88 4.89
C ALA A 139 -13.05 17.24 6.39
N SER A 140 -14.19 17.21 7.07
CA SER A 140 -14.27 17.50 8.52
C SER A 140 -13.67 16.34 9.32
N MET A 141 -12.67 16.67 10.12
CA MET A 141 -11.92 15.79 11.02
C MET A 141 -12.11 16.26 12.46
N SER A 142 -12.12 15.33 13.41
CA SER A 142 -12.26 15.69 14.83
C SER A 142 -10.97 16.28 15.40
N SER A 143 -11.05 17.40 16.10
CA SER A 143 -9.97 17.99 16.92
C SER A 143 -9.41 17.07 18.01
N SER A 144 -10.09 15.95 18.31
CA SER A 144 -9.61 14.95 19.26
C SER A 144 -8.56 13.98 18.69
N ILE A 145 -8.34 14.00 17.37
CA ILE A 145 -7.35 13.18 16.70
C ILE A 145 -5.96 13.80 16.92
N PRO A 146 -4.99 13.04 17.45
CA PRO A 146 -3.62 13.52 17.54
C PRO A 146 -2.99 13.57 16.14
N TYR A 147 -2.04 14.47 15.95
CA TYR A 147 -1.26 14.60 14.71
C TYR A 147 -2.09 14.86 13.44
N PRO A 148 -2.84 15.98 13.37
CA PRO A 148 -3.66 16.32 12.21
C PRO A 148 -2.82 16.49 10.92
N ILE A 149 -3.25 15.82 9.84
CA ILE A 149 -2.73 16.01 8.48
C ILE A 149 -3.70 16.86 7.69
N HIS A 150 -3.33 18.11 7.42
CA HIS A 150 -4.21 19.08 6.77
C HIS A 150 -4.25 18.97 5.25
N TRP A 151 -3.20 18.41 4.63
CA TRP A 151 -3.04 18.40 3.19
C TRP A 151 -2.59 17.04 2.70
N TRP A 152 -3.42 16.42 1.86
CA TRP A 152 -3.02 15.33 0.98
C TRP A 152 -2.88 15.91 -0.43
N VAL A 153 -1.73 15.77 -1.06
CA VAL A 153 -1.39 16.46 -2.31
C VAL A 153 -1.16 15.42 -3.38
N GLN A 154 -2.18 15.19 -4.19
CA GLN A 154 -2.19 14.12 -5.19
C GLN A 154 -1.66 14.62 -6.54
N VAL A 155 -0.96 13.77 -7.29
CA VAL A 155 -0.61 14.04 -8.68
C VAL A 155 -1.88 14.10 -9.53
N ARG A 156 -2.06 15.19 -10.29
CA ARG A 156 -3.31 15.46 -11.00
C ARG A 156 -3.58 14.49 -12.16
N VAL A 157 -2.52 13.89 -12.70
CA VAL A 157 -2.59 12.89 -13.76
C VAL A 157 -3.29 11.61 -13.29
N ASP A 158 -3.18 11.24 -12.00
CA ASP A 158 -3.99 10.14 -11.41
C ASP A 158 -5.49 10.39 -11.59
N ILE A 159 -5.91 11.64 -11.61
CA ILE A 159 -7.32 12.02 -11.61
C ILE A 159 -7.83 12.19 -13.04
N ASP A 160 -7.13 13.01 -13.82
CA ASP A 160 -7.56 13.42 -15.15
C ASP A 160 -7.12 12.44 -16.25
N GLY A 161 -6.15 11.57 -15.97
CA GLY A 161 -5.48 10.73 -16.96
C GLY A 161 -4.55 11.52 -17.88
N GLY A 162 -3.76 10.81 -18.69
CA GLY A 162 -2.90 11.43 -19.71
C GLY A 162 -1.56 10.74 -19.89
N SER A 163 -0.73 11.32 -20.77
CA SER A 163 0.61 10.85 -21.04
C SER A 163 1.65 11.96 -20.96
N GLY A 164 2.87 11.59 -20.61
CA GLY A 164 3.95 12.54 -20.43
C GLY A 164 5.24 11.89 -19.94
N VAL A 165 6.09 12.71 -19.35
CA VAL A 165 7.35 12.30 -18.71
C VAL A 165 7.37 12.91 -17.32
N ASP A 166 7.77 12.13 -16.32
CA ASP A 166 7.89 12.57 -14.94
C ASP A 166 9.23 13.30 -14.67
N ASP A 167 9.45 13.73 -13.43
CA ASP A 167 10.68 14.43 -13.04
C ASP A 167 11.94 13.52 -13.03
N GLY A 168 11.76 12.20 -13.06
CA GLY A 168 12.83 11.20 -13.19
C GLY A 168 13.19 10.89 -14.65
N GLY A 169 12.42 11.42 -15.62
CA GLY A 169 12.60 11.14 -17.04
C GLY A 169 11.86 9.89 -17.53
N ASN A 170 11.00 9.29 -16.70
CA ASN A 170 10.23 8.10 -17.03
C ASN A 170 8.93 8.49 -17.74
N GLY A 171 8.60 7.76 -18.81
CA GLY A 171 7.38 7.98 -19.57
C GLY A 171 6.17 7.34 -18.89
N TYR A 172 5.02 8.02 -18.93
CA TYR A 172 3.74 7.46 -18.47
C TYR A 172 2.63 7.65 -19.49
N ASN A 173 1.66 6.76 -19.44
CA ASN A 173 0.37 6.88 -20.11
C ASN A 173 -0.70 6.16 -19.29
N VAL A 174 -1.43 6.92 -18.47
CA VAL A 174 -2.41 6.40 -17.52
C VAL A 174 -3.82 6.87 -17.87
N ASN A 175 -4.80 6.10 -17.45
CA ASN A 175 -6.20 6.33 -17.79
C ASN A 175 -6.89 7.34 -16.85
N GLY A 176 -6.35 7.52 -15.64
CA GLY A 176 -6.83 8.45 -14.62
C GLY A 176 -7.96 7.87 -13.77
N LYS A 177 -8.86 8.72 -13.28
CA LYS A 177 -10.00 8.36 -12.39
C LYS A 177 -9.60 7.75 -11.05
N ASN A 178 -8.34 7.82 -10.69
CA ASN A 178 -7.75 7.32 -9.47
C ASN A 178 -7.80 8.39 -8.35
N ASP A 179 -8.95 9.05 -8.20
CA ASP A 179 -9.15 10.16 -7.25
C ASP A 179 -9.24 9.63 -5.79
N LEU A 180 -8.64 10.34 -4.83
CA LEU A 180 -8.80 10.02 -3.40
C LEU A 180 -10.27 10.23 -2.95
N PHE A 181 -11.02 9.16 -2.72
CA PHE A 181 -12.46 9.30 -2.45
C PHE A 181 -12.86 9.14 -0.99
N LYS A 182 -11.98 8.55 -0.17
CA LYS A 182 -12.26 8.25 1.23
C LYS A 182 -10.97 8.24 2.04
N ILE A 183 -11.04 8.81 3.23
CA ILE A 183 -9.97 8.75 4.24
C ILE A 183 -10.55 8.07 5.47
N VAL A 184 -9.91 7.00 5.94
CA VAL A 184 -10.27 6.34 7.20
C VAL A 184 -9.18 6.61 8.23
N VAL A 185 -9.59 7.08 9.40
CA VAL A 185 -8.67 7.50 10.46
C VAL A 185 -8.87 6.62 11.69
N TYR A 186 -7.85 5.86 12.03
CA TYR A 186 -7.79 5.03 13.22
C TYR A 186 -6.92 5.70 14.26
N TYR A 187 -7.48 6.14 15.39
CA TYR A 187 -6.72 6.91 16.36
C TYR A 187 -6.96 6.56 17.82
N THR A 188 -5.90 6.75 18.60
CA THR A 188 -5.89 6.73 20.07
C THR A 188 -5.48 8.12 20.59
N SER A 189 -5.18 8.26 21.87
CA SER A 189 -4.65 9.53 22.41
C SER A 189 -3.20 9.81 22.01
N SER A 190 -2.45 8.82 21.52
CA SER A 190 -0.99 8.93 21.28
C SER A 190 -0.53 8.48 19.90
N SER A 191 -1.42 7.94 19.09
CA SER A 191 -1.12 7.45 17.73
C SER A 191 -2.33 7.60 16.83
N VAL A 192 -2.09 7.86 15.55
CA VAL A 192 -3.08 7.86 14.48
C VAL A 192 -2.55 7.08 13.28
N GLN A 193 -3.41 6.34 12.61
CA GLN A 193 -3.17 5.76 11.30
C GLN A 193 -4.21 6.33 10.34
N TYR A 194 -3.73 6.82 9.20
CA TYR A 194 -4.55 7.34 8.11
C TYR A 194 -4.51 6.32 6.98
N GLU A 195 -5.69 5.91 6.51
CA GLU A 195 -5.88 5.18 5.27
C GLU A 195 -6.47 6.10 4.22
N LEU A 196 -5.85 6.11 3.06
CA LEU A 196 -6.25 6.81 1.87
C LEU A 196 -6.80 5.77 0.92
N HIS A 197 -8.03 5.97 0.47
CA HIS A 197 -8.70 5.06 -0.44
C HIS A 197 -8.88 5.72 -1.79
N PHE A 198 -8.34 5.08 -2.81
CA PHE A 198 -8.35 5.52 -4.17
C PHE A 198 -9.19 4.58 -5.03
N TYR A 199 -9.79 5.13 -6.08
CA TYR A 199 -10.66 4.36 -6.96
C TYR A 199 -9.93 3.29 -7.77
N ASP A 200 -8.61 3.46 -7.97
CA ASP A 200 -7.81 2.64 -8.87
C ASP A 200 -6.35 2.54 -8.39
N GLU A 201 -5.50 1.87 -9.15
CA GLU A 201 -4.05 1.77 -8.95
C GLU A 201 -3.38 1.74 -10.34
N ASP A 202 -3.06 2.92 -10.86
CA ASP A 202 -2.62 3.04 -12.26
C ASP A 202 -1.21 2.45 -12.45
N HIS A 203 -1.05 1.61 -13.48
CA HIS A 203 0.27 1.28 -14.01
C HIS A 203 0.64 2.30 -15.11
N PRO A 204 1.88 2.85 -15.12
CA PRO A 204 2.31 3.89 -16.09
C PRO A 204 2.34 3.41 -17.55
N ASP A 205 2.22 2.10 -17.77
CA ASP A 205 2.02 1.47 -19.08
C ASP A 205 0.58 0.95 -19.20
N PRO A 206 -0.17 1.37 -20.23
CA PRO A 206 -1.60 1.09 -20.36
C PRO A 206 -1.92 -0.37 -20.63
N PHE A 207 -0.99 -1.14 -21.19
CA PHE A 207 -1.20 -2.57 -21.41
C PHE A 207 -1.17 -3.33 -20.09
N TRP A 208 -0.24 -2.96 -19.21
CA TRP A 208 -0.14 -3.52 -17.88
C TRP A 208 -1.28 -3.06 -16.97
N ASP A 209 -1.67 -1.79 -17.08
CA ASP A 209 -2.81 -1.17 -16.37
C ASP A 209 -4.10 -1.97 -16.59
N ASP A 210 -4.56 -2.05 -17.84
CA ASP A 210 -5.77 -2.76 -18.24
C ASP A 210 -5.77 -4.24 -17.79
N LEU A 211 -4.61 -4.89 -17.89
CA LEU A 211 -4.45 -6.31 -17.57
C LEU A 211 -4.46 -6.56 -16.06
N TYR A 212 -3.82 -5.67 -15.30
CA TYR A 212 -3.70 -5.74 -13.86
C TYR A 212 -5.03 -5.43 -13.19
N ASP A 213 -5.70 -4.35 -13.59
CA ASP A 213 -7.02 -3.97 -13.08
C ASP A 213 -8.07 -5.02 -13.38
N GLY A 214 -8.09 -5.53 -14.62
CA GLY A 214 -9.01 -6.59 -15.02
C GLY A 214 -8.89 -7.84 -14.15
N TYR A 215 -7.70 -8.13 -13.59
CA TYR A 215 -7.53 -9.25 -12.67
C TYR A 215 -7.90 -8.87 -11.22
N ARG A 216 -7.34 -7.79 -10.68
CA ARG A 216 -7.38 -7.49 -9.24
C ARG A 216 -8.79 -7.16 -8.75
N CYS A 217 -9.61 -6.48 -9.58
CA CYS A 217 -11.01 -6.16 -9.28
C CYS A 217 -11.84 -7.38 -8.88
N ASP A 218 -11.63 -8.51 -9.58
CA ASP A 218 -12.50 -9.67 -9.46
C ASP A 218 -12.00 -10.71 -8.44
N HIS A 219 -10.71 -10.66 -8.08
CA HIS A 219 -10.03 -11.77 -7.40
C HIS A 219 -9.49 -11.42 -6.00
N TYR A 220 -9.38 -10.14 -5.63
CA TYR A 220 -8.73 -9.76 -4.36
C TYR A 220 -9.71 -9.79 -3.19
N PRO A 221 -9.49 -10.66 -2.17
CA PRO A 221 -10.42 -10.78 -1.07
C PRO A 221 -10.38 -9.56 -0.14
N GLY A 222 -11.54 -8.95 0.07
CA GLY A 222 -11.73 -7.90 1.07
C GLY A 222 -11.45 -6.46 0.61
N ARG A 223 -11.32 -6.23 -0.71
CA ARG A 223 -11.46 -4.91 -1.33
C ARG A 223 -12.94 -4.65 -1.65
N ASP A 224 -13.39 -3.40 -1.51
CA ASP A 224 -14.79 -3.01 -1.80
C ASP A 224 -14.97 -2.80 -3.31
N ASP A 225 -15.61 -3.76 -3.99
CA ASP A 225 -15.88 -3.70 -5.43
C ASP A 225 -16.91 -2.61 -5.81
N ALA A 226 -17.59 -2.00 -4.83
CA ALA A 226 -18.61 -0.99 -5.06
C ALA A 226 -18.07 0.31 -5.68
N TYR A 227 -16.76 0.55 -5.62
CA TYR A 227 -16.12 1.77 -6.13
C TYR A 227 -15.06 1.52 -7.22
N GLY A 228 -14.91 0.29 -7.70
CA GLY A 228 -13.84 -0.10 -8.63
C GLY A 228 -12.82 -1.00 -7.94
N CYS A 229 -11.65 -1.17 -8.56
CA CYS A 229 -10.52 -1.86 -7.97
C CYS A 229 -9.90 -0.96 -6.88
N GLU A 230 -10.62 -0.79 -5.76
CA GLU A 230 -10.22 0.10 -4.67
C GLU A 230 -8.78 -0.18 -4.25
N ASP A 231 -7.99 0.88 -4.16
CA ASP A 231 -6.64 0.82 -3.62
C ASP A 231 -6.51 1.57 -2.30
N ILE A 232 -5.66 1.07 -1.41
CA ILE A 232 -5.61 1.51 -0.02
C ILE A 232 -4.17 1.71 0.41
N GLU A 233 -3.82 2.96 0.63
CA GLU A 233 -2.52 3.33 1.19
C GLU A 233 -2.61 3.89 2.59
N SER A 234 -1.58 3.65 3.40
CA SER A 234 -1.58 4.12 4.77
C SER A 234 -0.28 4.72 5.25
N ILE A 235 -0.44 5.66 6.17
CA ILE A 235 0.64 6.19 7.01
C ILE A 235 0.25 6.10 8.47
N LYS A 236 1.25 5.96 9.34
CA LYS A 236 1.06 5.97 10.79
C LYS A 236 1.84 7.14 11.38
N VAL A 237 1.23 7.84 12.33
CA VAL A 237 1.92 8.87 13.12
C VAL A 237 1.90 8.48 14.59
N GLU A 238 3.08 8.37 15.17
CA GLU A 238 3.26 8.05 16.59
C GLU A 238 4.56 8.70 17.08
N ASN A 239 4.56 9.21 18.32
CA ASN A 239 5.73 9.84 18.95
C ASN A 239 6.39 10.95 18.11
N GLY A 240 5.60 11.70 17.31
CA GLY A 240 6.11 12.76 16.45
C GLY A 240 6.87 12.28 15.22
N VAL A 241 6.69 11.03 14.81
CA VAL A 241 7.25 10.43 13.59
C VAL A 241 6.12 9.96 12.70
N ILE A 242 6.20 10.28 11.41
CA ILE A 242 5.38 9.72 10.35
C ILE A 242 6.10 8.49 9.82
N GLU A 243 5.45 7.34 9.88
CA GLU A 243 5.88 6.06 9.36
C GLU A 243 5.12 5.78 8.06
N PHE A 244 5.87 5.53 6.98
CA PHE A 244 5.41 5.08 5.67
C PHE A 244 5.75 3.59 5.59
N PRO A 245 4.81 2.66 5.86
CA PRO A 245 5.19 1.26 6.05
C PRO A 245 5.59 0.53 4.76
N SER A 246 5.06 0.93 3.61
CA SER A 246 5.31 0.30 2.31
C SER A 246 4.99 1.24 1.14
N THR A 247 4.97 2.54 1.41
CA THR A 247 4.43 3.57 0.51
C THR A 247 5.43 4.69 0.34
N PHE A 248 6.67 4.49 0.77
CA PHE A 248 7.63 5.56 0.86
C PHE A 248 8.26 5.82 -0.51
N SER A 249 8.12 7.03 -1.04
CA SER A 249 8.71 7.37 -2.33
C SER A 249 10.22 7.62 -2.30
N GLY A 250 10.83 7.67 -1.11
CA GLY A 250 12.27 7.85 -0.95
C GLY A 250 12.78 9.26 -1.23
N ASP A 251 13.78 9.68 -0.45
CA ASP A 251 14.87 10.50 -0.97
C ASP A 251 16.02 9.56 -1.33
N TYR A 252 17.06 10.06 -1.99
CA TYR A 252 18.32 9.34 -2.13
C TYR A 252 18.88 8.93 -0.75
N ASP A 253 18.64 7.69 -0.32
CA ASP A 253 19.20 7.14 0.92
C ASP A 253 20.18 6.01 0.59
N CYS A 254 21.39 6.16 1.10
CA CYS A 254 22.45 5.18 0.93
C CYS A 254 22.64 4.39 2.21
N HIS A 255 22.27 3.11 2.18
CA HIS A 255 22.57 2.16 3.24
C HIS A 255 23.73 1.26 2.82
N GLY A 256 24.95 1.65 3.21
CA GLY A 256 26.16 0.90 2.90
C GLY A 256 26.65 1.16 1.47
N ASN A 257 26.68 0.11 0.63
CA ASN A 257 27.11 0.20 -0.78
C ASN A 257 25.94 0.33 -1.77
N TYR A 258 24.72 0.43 -1.26
CA TYR A 258 23.50 0.54 -2.05
C TYR A 258 22.86 1.89 -1.77
N CYS A 259 22.44 2.57 -2.82
CA CYS A 259 21.71 3.82 -2.75
C CYS A 259 20.37 3.60 -3.45
N GLU A 260 19.29 3.92 -2.75
CA GLU A 260 17.96 3.95 -3.32
C GLU A 260 17.83 5.26 -4.09
N GLU A 261 17.52 5.18 -5.39
CA GLU A 261 17.23 6.39 -6.17
C GLU A 261 15.83 6.89 -5.78
N PRO A 262 15.63 8.21 -5.65
CA PRO A 262 14.31 8.77 -5.35
C PRO A 262 13.30 8.33 -6.40
N GLN A 263 12.14 7.87 -5.95
CA GLN A 263 11.10 7.37 -6.84
C GLN A 263 10.21 8.50 -7.33
N THR A 264 10.08 8.56 -8.65
CA THR A 264 9.18 9.48 -9.34
C THR A 264 7.99 8.72 -9.91
N TYR A 265 6.97 9.46 -10.35
CA TYR A 265 5.64 8.97 -10.72
C TYR A 265 5.63 7.66 -11.51
N ALA A 266 6.51 7.54 -12.50
CA ALA A 266 6.52 6.46 -13.48
C ALA A 266 7.78 5.60 -13.41
N VAL A 267 8.47 5.55 -12.25
CA VAL A 267 9.64 4.70 -12.09
C VAL A 267 9.31 3.24 -12.40
N ASP A 268 10.23 2.56 -13.11
CA ASP A 268 10.07 1.16 -13.48
C ASP A 268 10.15 0.24 -12.25
N GLY A 269 9.27 -0.77 -12.20
CA GLY A 269 9.22 -1.75 -11.12
C GLY A 269 8.42 -1.27 -9.91
N PRO A 270 7.70 -2.17 -9.19
CA PRO A 270 7.02 -1.80 -7.95
C PRO A 270 8.10 -1.74 -6.86
N ASN A 271 8.28 -0.58 -6.23
CA ASN A 271 9.13 -0.51 -5.05
C ASN A 271 8.37 0.11 -3.88
N HIS A 272 7.90 -0.77 -3.00
CA HIS A 272 7.09 -0.47 -1.83
C HIS A 272 7.98 -0.30 -0.60
N TYR A 273 8.77 0.77 -0.58
CA TYR A 273 9.74 0.99 0.49
C TYR A 273 9.07 1.43 1.79
N SER A 274 9.72 1.09 2.91
CA SER A 274 9.40 1.67 4.21
C SER A 274 10.25 2.90 4.48
N GLY A 275 9.67 3.93 5.09
CA GLY A 275 10.42 5.14 5.44
C GLY A 275 9.82 5.88 6.62
N THR A 276 10.56 6.87 7.11
CA THR A 276 10.08 7.74 8.18
C THR A 276 10.41 9.21 7.93
N ARG A 277 9.53 10.09 8.41
CA ARG A 277 9.71 11.54 8.41
C ARG A 277 9.34 12.14 9.76
N PRO A 278 9.99 13.23 10.20
CA PRO A 278 9.56 13.94 11.39
C PRO A 278 8.17 14.55 11.17
N TYR A 279 7.27 14.37 12.13
CA TYR A 279 5.98 15.05 12.10
C TYR A 279 6.13 16.53 12.48
N SER A 280 5.44 17.40 11.76
CA SER A 280 5.26 18.80 12.14
C SER A 280 3.81 19.23 11.90
N SER A 281 3.34 20.20 12.71
CA SER A 281 2.01 20.76 12.50
C SER A 281 1.95 21.48 11.15
N GLY A 282 0.99 21.09 10.31
CA GLY A 282 0.83 21.64 8.96
C GLY A 282 1.65 20.93 7.89
N VAL A 283 2.27 19.78 8.20
CA VAL A 283 2.89 18.91 7.20
C VAL A 283 1.88 18.56 6.09
N ALA A 284 2.35 18.59 4.84
CA ALA A 284 1.62 18.08 3.69
C ALA A 284 2.20 16.72 3.31
N ILE A 285 1.33 15.81 2.89
CA ILE A 285 1.73 14.50 2.37
C ILE A 285 1.46 14.51 0.87
N TYR A 286 2.51 14.43 0.08
CA TYR A 286 2.42 14.22 -1.36
C TYR A 286 2.15 12.76 -1.62
N VAL A 287 1.23 12.50 -2.55
CA VAL A 287 0.74 11.15 -2.86
C VAL A 287 0.64 10.98 -4.37
N SER A 288 1.04 9.82 -4.87
CA SER A 288 0.76 9.31 -6.20
C SER A 288 0.30 7.88 -6.06
N ASN A 289 -0.90 7.58 -6.57
CA ASN A 289 -1.48 6.23 -6.47
C ASN A 289 -1.29 5.40 -7.74
N THR A 290 -0.21 5.67 -8.46
CA THR A 290 0.40 4.71 -9.38
C THR A 290 0.84 3.46 -8.61
N TRP A 291 0.94 2.30 -9.25
CA TRP A 291 1.40 1.00 -8.69
C TRP A 291 2.68 0.98 -7.83
N ASN A 292 3.42 2.08 -7.78
CA ASN A 292 4.53 2.29 -6.85
C ASN A 292 4.13 2.89 -5.49
N HIS A 293 2.87 3.30 -5.33
CA HIS A 293 2.24 3.86 -4.13
C HIS A 293 3.13 4.87 -3.40
N LEU A 294 3.43 5.96 -4.10
CA LEU A 294 4.47 6.91 -3.70
C LEU A 294 3.90 7.97 -2.76
N MET A 295 4.33 7.94 -1.50
CA MET A 295 3.98 8.90 -0.45
C MET A 295 5.22 9.43 0.27
N ASP A 296 5.28 10.76 0.42
CA ASP A 296 6.28 11.44 1.26
C ASP A 296 5.80 12.84 1.65
N THR A 297 6.46 13.46 2.62
CA THR A 297 6.44 14.89 2.93
C THR A 297 7.18 15.77 1.90
N ILE A 298 7.91 15.16 0.96
CA ILE A 298 8.67 15.83 -0.10
C ILE A 298 8.00 15.53 -1.45
N ASP A 299 7.85 16.55 -2.31
CA ASP A 299 7.31 16.37 -3.66
C ASP A 299 8.41 15.80 -4.57
N SER A 300 8.38 14.50 -4.84
CA SER A 300 9.27 13.85 -5.80
C SER A 300 8.95 14.17 -7.26
N ASN A 301 7.79 14.80 -7.52
CA ASN A 301 7.32 15.14 -8.86
C ASN A 301 6.97 16.64 -9.00
N PRO A 302 7.87 17.58 -8.64
CA PRO A 302 7.53 19.01 -8.51
C PRO A 302 7.07 19.69 -9.81
N SER A 303 7.39 19.14 -10.98
CA SER A 303 6.95 19.67 -12.28
C SER A 303 5.50 19.30 -12.61
N MET A 304 5.01 18.17 -12.08
CA MET A 304 3.68 17.66 -12.37
C MET A 304 2.59 18.46 -11.63
N GLU A 305 1.45 18.66 -12.29
CA GLU A 305 0.29 19.31 -11.67
C GLU A 305 -0.22 18.51 -10.46
N LYS A 306 -0.80 19.21 -9.49
CA LYS A 306 -1.25 18.64 -8.21
C LYS A 306 -2.68 19.03 -7.88
N VAL A 307 -3.38 18.15 -7.18
CA VAL A 307 -4.65 18.42 -6.51
C VAL A 307 -4.43 18.43 -5.00
N TRP A 308 -4.97 19.43 -4.31
CA TRP A 308 -4.69 19.70 -2.90
C TRP A 308 -5.93 19.40 -2.05
N TRP A 309 -5.98 18.21 -1.49
CA TRP A 309 -7.04 17.78 -0.59
C TRP A 309 -6.84 18.38 0.78
N TYR A 310 -7.68 19.36 1.13
CA TYR A 310 -7.67 19.96 2.46
C TYR A 310 -8.59 19.20 3.42
N THR A 311 -8.09 18.88 4.60
CA THR A 311 -8.91 18.40 5.72
C THR A 311 -9.05 19.51 6.76
N SER A 312 -10.29 19.83 7.10
CA SER A 312 -10.65 20.78 8.15
C SER A 312 -10.75 20.05 9.48
N TRP A 313 -10.32 20.67 10.57
CA TRP A 313 -10.29 20.04 11.89
C TRP A 313 -11.15 20.87 12.85
N ASP A 314 -12.22 20.26 13.37
CA ASP A 314 -13.24 20.90 14.22
C ASP A 314 -13.14 20.47 15.68
#